data_AF-A0A9Q2FL65-F1
#
_entry.id   AF-A0A9Q2FL65-F1
#
_cell.length_a   1.000
_cell.length_b   1.000
_cell.length_c   1.000
_cell.angle_alpha   90.00
_cell.angle_beta   90.00
_cell.angle_gamma   90.00
#
_symmetry.space_group_name_H-M   'P 1'
#
loop_
_entity.id
_entity.type
_entity.pdbx_description
1 polymer ?
#
loop_
_entity_poly.entity_id
_entity_poly.type
_entity_poly.pdbx_seq_one_letter_code
_entity_poly.pdbx_strand_id
1 'polypeptide(L)'
;MLIRLQSGFHFRRGIPLRFRPILGKREIWHSLETPDRNLARTRACAMYGLTSQLFECISLAMSHPEEKSSLNTVVETFQEALSTSDLHPVQQDLFQSIIQTYDSEIQALKARYNTMNAEHLLARMEDHQRVSIVLEKIGPEINALTDIIYKLGKSARNPGEVALTKLAEQVAVLTQLVQPPAPKPSPLFSEASETFLSLKAKKAKPSVIAEHRNTYKRFVEICGDRPIRDYAGEDASDFKTMMEQLPVNYGKNRKDTRTVAELVSEANRKNLERISGKATKNHFTRLSALWRHYEPIGKVDRNPFVGGWKFDTTAKTQRIRWSNDDLITLIENPWPFQTISQATFGLIVGIASYTGMREEEICRLRPQDIIQIQDVWCIVVQVHRAHKDAPWEAWDPKTEAGARIVPLCQPLLDTGLVEMAERAKNQRRRYLFKDLDFTGMDMKRSGIFQRNFSSFKSRLGIGREKVFHSFRHNVSTKLRNIHEHGDGGLRESWIDDFLGHEGLNKSVGNTVYFDDVDITNLKRVADSMSYPEFWDLKRLMGKQ
;
A
#
# COMPACT_ATOMS: atom_id res chain seq x y z
N MET A 1 -10.92 18.46 -7.59
CA MET A 1 -9.89 17.39 -7.56
C MET A 1 -8.76 17.80 -6.64
N LEU A 2 -8.27 16.87 -5.82
CA LEU A 2 -7.14 17.08 -4.92
C LEU A 2 -5.85 16.65 -5.63
N ILE A 3 -4.87 17.54 -5.76
CA ILE A 3 -3.61 17.30 -6.47
C ILE A 3 -2.46 17.37 -5.47
N ARG A 4 -1.49 16.45 -5.56
CA ARG A 4 -0.28 16.47 -4.73
C ARG A 4 0.88 17.07 -5.54
N LEU A 5 1.43 18.17 -5.08
CA LEU A 5 2.65 18.79 -5.60
C LEU A 5 3.81 18.64 -4.60
N GLN A 6 5.03 19.01 -4.98
CA GLN A 6 6.19 18.99 -4.09
C GLN A 6 6.01 19.91 -2.86
N SER A 7 5.31 21.03 -3.03
CA SER A 7 4.99 22.00 -1.97
C SER A 7 3.82 21.61 -1.06
N GLY A 8 3.12 20.51 -1.35
CA GLY A 8 1.96 20.05 -0.57
C GLY A 8 0.72 19.78 -1.42
N PHE A 9 -0.42 19.62 -0.76
CA PHE A 9 -1.69 19.37 -1.45
C PHE A 9 -2.34 20.67 -1.96
N HIS A 10 -2.93 20.58 -3.14
CA HIS A 10 -3.60 21.67 -3.84
C HIS A 10 -5.02 21.27 -4.24
N PHE A 11 -5.95 22.21 -4.16
CA PHE A 11 -7.28 22.12 -4.70
C PHE A 11 -7.29 22.60 -6.16
N ARG A 12 -7.81 21.78 -7.06
CA ARG A 12 -8.00 22.09 -8.48
C ARG A 12 -9.46 21.90 -8.88
N ARG A 13 -10.07 22.90 -9.51
CA ARG A 13 -11.44 22.82 -10.06
C ARG A 13 -11.49 23.43 -11.46
N GLY A 14 -12.05 22.69 -12.42
CA GLY A 14 -12.28 23.22 -13.77
C GLY A 14 -13.39 24.27 -13.76
N ILE A 15 -13.21 25.34 -14.54
CA ILE A 15 -14.20 26.40 -14.71
C ILE A 15 -15.15 25.99 -15.86
N PRO A 16 -16.48 25.95 -15.63
CA PRO A 16 -17.48 25.73 -16.68
C PRO A 16 -17.34 26.69 -17.86
N LEU A 17 -17.55 26.21 -19.09
CA LEU A 17 -17.33 26.98 -20.34
C LEU A 17 -17.97 28.38 -20.30
N ARG A 18 -19.21 28.47 -19.82
CA ARG A 18 -19.97 29.72 -19.71
C ARG A 18 -19.35 30.79 -18.79
N PHE A 19 -18.52 30.40 -17.82
CA PHE A 19 -17.90 31.32 -16.87
C PHE A 19 -16.45 31.69 -17.24
N ARG A 20 -15.87 31.03 -18.25
CA ARG A 20 -14.47 31.28 -18.68
C ARG A 20 -14.24 32.68 -19.25
N PRO A 21 -15.17 33.29 -20.03
CA PRO A 21 -15.00 34.67 -20.49
C PRO A 21 -14.93 35.69 -19.36
N ILE A 22 -15.65 35.43 -18.25
CA ILE A 22 -15.74 36.32 -17.08
C ILE A 22 -14.50 36.14 -16.18
N LEU A 23 -14.12 34.90 -15.90
CA LEU A 23 -13.02 34.58 -14.98
C LEU A 23 -11.63 34.58 -15.65
N GLY A 24 -11.57 34.64 -16.99
CA GLY A 24 -10.32 34.66 -17.77
C GLY A 24 -9.44 33.41 -17.64
N LYS A 25 -9.94 32.34 -17.00
CA LYS A 25 -9.18 31.13 -16.66
C LYS A 25 -9.96 29.88 -17.03
N ARG A 26 -9.24 28.78 -17.28
CA ARG A 26 -9.84 27.45 -17.52
C ARG A 26 -10.03 26.65 -16.23
N GLU A 27 -9.23 26.95 -15.20
CA GLU A 27 -9.19 26.21 -13.93
C GLU A 27 -8.85 27.14 -12.76
N ILE A 28 -9.32 26.76 -11.56
CA ILE A 28 -9.00 27.39 -10.28
C ILE A 28 -8.05 26.47 -9.52
N TRP A 29 -6.96 27.04 -9.00
CA TRP A 29 -5.93 26.36 -8.24
C TRP A 29 -5.66 27.09 -6.93
N HIS A 30 -5.73 26.35 -5.81
CA HIS A 30 -5.37 26.87 -4.49
C HIS A 30 -4.51 25.88 -3.72
N SER A 31 -3.42 26.37 -3.12
CA SER A 31 -2.71 25.63 -2.08
C SER A 31 -3.65 25.38 -0.89
N LEU A 32 -3.54 24.19 -0.28
CA LEU A 32 -4.28 23.82 0.92
C LEU A 32 -3.44 23.98 2.19
N GLU A 33 -2.23 24.56 2.08
CA GLU A 33 -1.33 24.88 3.19
C GLU A 33 -1.03 23.68 4.11
N THR A 34 -0.98 22.48 3.53
CA THR A 34 -0.68 21.25 4.26
C THR A 34 -0.13 20.12 3.38
N PRO A 35 0.86 19.36 3.87
CA PRO A 35 1.28 18.10 3.28
C PRO A 35 0.45 16.89 3.77
N ASP A 36 -0.49 17.09 4.70
CA ASP A 36 -1.36 16.04 5.25
C ASP A 36 -2.59 15.82 4.35
N ARG A 37 -2.82 14.59 3.91
CA ARG A 37 -3.91 14.23 2.99
C ARG A 37 -5.30 14.36 3.62
N ASN A 38 -5.46 14.05 4.89
CA ASN A 38 -6.76 14.10 5.58
C ASN A 38 -7.16 15.54 5.85
N LEU A 39 -6.22 16.35 6.36
CA LEU A 39 -6.44 17.79 6.53
C LEU A 39 -6.68 18.48 5.18
N ALA A 40 -5.95 18.07 4.14
CA ALA A 40 -6.17 18.57 2.78
C ALA A 40 -7.57 18.23 2.25
N ARG A 41 -8.15 17.06 2.59
CA ARG A 41 -9.54 16.74 2.20
C ARG A 41 -10.54 17.71 2.84
N THR A 42 -10.41 17.96 4.14
CA THR A 42 -11.29 18.90 4.86
C THR A 42 -11.18 20.32 4.28
N ARG A 43 -9.95 20.80 4.07
CA ARG A 43 -9.70 22.13 3.48
C ARG A 43 -10.18 22.22 2.02
N ALA A 44 -10.04 21.14 1.25
CA ALA A 44 -10.55 21.08 -0.12
C ALA A 44 -12.09 21.15 -0.18
N CYS A 45 -12.82 20.60 0.80
CA CYS A 45 -14.27 20.76 0.88
C CYS A 45 -14.68 22.22 1.11
N ALA A 46 -13.99 22.94 2.00
CA ALA A 46 -14.24 24.37 2.22
C ALA A 46 -13.96 25.19 0.94
N MET A 47 -12.83 24.94 0.27
CA MET A 47 -12.50 25.57 -1.02
C MET A 47 -13.50 25.22 -2.13
N TYR A 48 -14.08 24.01 -2.09
CA TYR A 48 -15.14 23.62 -3.02
C TYR A 48 -16.46 24.36 -2.75
N GLY A 49 -16.80 24.63 -1.48
CA GLY A 49 -17.95 25.45 -1.09
C GLY A 49 -17.85 26.86 -1.66
N LEU A 50 -16.74 27.56 -1.36
CA LEU A 50 -16.49 28.92 -1.84
C LEU A 50 -16.49 29.02 -3.37
N THR A 51 -15.85 28.06 -4.05
CA THR A 51 -15.88 28.05 -5.52
C THR A 51 -17.25 27.72 -6.12
N SER A 52 -18.14 27.04 -5.38
CA SER A 52 -19.52 26.82 -5.83
C SER A 52 -20.35 28.09 -5.67
N GLN A 53 -20.20 28.78 -4.54
CA GLN A 53 -20.84 30.08 -4.30
C GLN A 53 -20.41 31.14 -5.31
N LEU A 54 -19.12 31.20 -5.66
CA LEU A 54 -18.62 32.03 -6.75
C LEU A 54 -19.38 31.78 -8.06
N PHE A 55 -19.54 30.49 -8.44
CA PHE A 55 -20.23 30.14 -9.68
C PHE A 55 -21.73 30.44 -9.64
N GLU A 56 -22.37 30.30 -8.48
CA GLU A 56 -23.78 30.67 -8.28
C GLU A 56 -23.98 32.19 -8.38
N CYS A 57 -23.11 32.98 -7.74
CA CYS A 57 -23.15 34.45 -7.81
C CYS A 57 -22.95 34.95 -9.26
N ILE A 58 -21.98 34.38 -9.98
CA ILE A 58 -21.77 34.70 -11.40
C ILE A 58 -23.01 34.28 -12.22
N SER A 59 -23.59 33.12 -11.95
CA SER A 59 -24.79 32.64 -12.67
C SER A 59 -25.99 33.57 -12.44
N LEU A 60 -26.19 34.05 -11.22
CA LEU A 60 -27.26 34.99 -10.87
C LEU A 60 -27.03 36.35 -11.55
N ALA A 61 -25.81 36.88 -11.49
CA ALA A 61 -25.41 38.12 -12.16
C ALA A 61 -25.56 38.04 -13.70
N MET A 62 -25.35 36.86 -14.30
CA MET A 62 -25.60 36.64 -15.72
C MET A 62 -27.10 36.56 -16.09
N SER A 63 -27.97 36.20 -15.15
CA SER A 63 -29.39 35.93 -15.41
C SER A 63 -30.30 37.14 -15.20
N HIS A 64 -29.91 38.10 -14.33
CA HIS A 64 -30.70 39.28 -13.99
C HIS A 64 -29.83 40.55 -14.05
N PRO A 65 -29.48 41.06 -15.24
CA PRO A 65 -28.61 42.24 -15.36
C PRO A 65 -29.25 43.56 -14.86
N GLU A 66 -30.58 43.61 -14.67
CA GLU A 66 -31.36 44.82 -14.33
C GLU A 66 -31.88 44.84 -12.87
N GLU A 67 -31.82 43.73 -12.12
CA GLU A 67 -32.34 43.67 -10.74
C GLU A 67 -31.23 43.88 -9.69
N LYS A 68 -30.84 45.15 -9.50
CA LYS A 68 -29.90 45.59 -8.45
C LYS A 68 -30.36 45.30 -7.02
N SER A 69 -31.67 45.23 -6.74
CA SER A 69 -32.18 45.31 -5.36
C SER A 69 -32.02 44.03 -4.53
N SER A 70 -32.13 42.86 -5.14
CA SER A 70 -32.09 41.57 -4.40
C SER A 70 -30.67 41.06 -4.13
N LEU A 71 -29.69 41.48 -4.93
CA LEU A 71 -28.26 41.20 -4.70
C LEU A 71 -27.66 42.18 -3.68
N ASN A 72 -28.15 43.42 -3.66
CA ASN A 72 -27.73 44.41 -2.66
C ASN A 72 -28.11 44.00 -1.24
N THR A 73 -29.21 43.28 -0.97
CA THR A 73 -29.54 42.87 0.42
C THR A 73 -28.52 41.88 1.02
N VAL A 74 -27.93 41.02 0.20
CA VAL A 74 -26.87 40.07 0.63
C VAL A 74 -25.52 40.80 0.81
N VAL A 75 -25.31 41.87 0.03
CA VAL A 75 -24.09 42.71 0.07
C VAL A 75 -24.17 43.80 1.16
N GLU A 76 -25.35 44.34 1.45
CA GLU A 76 -25.64 45.41 2.43
C GLU A 76 -25.52 44.90 3.86
N THR A 77 -25.77 43.61 4.11
CA THR A 77 -25.49 43.01 5.43
C THR A 77 -23.98 43.01 5.76
N PHE A 78 -23.11 43.30 4.76
CA PHE A 78 -21.66 43.32 4.89
C PHE A 78 -21.01 44.69 4.65
N GLN A 79 -21.78 45.74 4.34
CA GLN A 79 -21.26 47.06 3.89
C GLN A 79 -21.42 48.20 4.92
N GLU A 80 -21.47 47.92 6.21
CA GLU A 80 -21.44 48.97 7.26
C GLU A 80 -20.01 49.47 7.61
N ALA A 81 -19.04 49.29 6.69
CA ALA A 81 -17.74 49.93 6.79
C ALA A 81 -17.26 50.39 5.39
N LEU A 82 -17.11 51.72 5.27
CA LEU A 82 -16.45 52.48 4.20
C LEU A 82 -17.32 52.91 3.02
N SER A 83 -17.89 54.10 3.18
CA SER A 83 -18.43 54.97 2.13
C SER A 83 -17.29 55.60 1.32
N THR A 84 -17.37 55.57 -0.02
CA THR A 84 -17.62 56.75 -0.89
C THR A 84 -17.34 56.50 -2.38
N SER A 85 -18.32 56.93 -3.20
CA SER A 85 -18.22 57.53 -4.56
C SER A 85 -18.11 56.67 -5.85
N ASP A 86 -19.23 56.71 -6.60
CA ASP A 86 -19.45 56.94 -8.06
C ASP A 86 -19.15 55.89 -9.18
N LEU A 87 -20.25 55.30 -9.69
CA LEU A 87 -20.74 55.01 -11.08
C LEU A 87 -19.71 55.02 -12.27
N HIS A 88 -19.63 54.13 -13.29
CA HIS A 88 -20.42 53.02 -13.92
C HIS A 88 -19.48 52.27 -14.94
N PRO A 89 -19.34 50.92 -14.97
CA PRO A 89 -19.89 50.03 -16.01
C PRO A 89 -20.49 48.76 -15.38
N VAL A 90 -21.81 48.75 -15.22
CA VAL A 90 -22.57 47.96 -14.22
C VAL A 90 -22.37 46.44 -14.23
N GLN A 91 -22.02 45.81 -15.37
CA GLN A 91 -21.75 44.36 -15.40
C GLN A 91 -20.30 44.01 -15.06
N GLN A 92 -19.33 44.81 -15.52
CA GLN A 92 -17.92 44.53 -15.33
C GLN A 92 -17.49 44.80 -13.89
N ASP A 93 -18.01 45.87 -13.27
CA ASP A 93 -17.78 46.18 -11.85
C ASP A 93 -18.40 45.13 -10.91
N LEU A 94 -19.60 44.62 -11.24
CA LEU A 94 -20.24 43.57 -10.46
C LEU A 94 -19.42 42.27 -10.49
N PHE A 95 -18.96 41.84 -11.67
CA PHE A 95 -18.11 40.65 -11.75
C PHE A 95 -16.75 40.86 -11.07
N GLN A 96 -16.16 42.05 -11.16
CA GLN A 96 -14.93 42.37 -10.43
C GLN A 96 -15.14 42.33 -8.91
N SER A 97 -16.24 42.88 -8.41
CA SER A 97 -16.59 42.85 -6.99
C SER A 97 -16.82 41.41 -6.48
N ILE A 98 -17.53 40.56 -7.24
CA ILE A 98 -17.72 39.14 -6.92
C ILE A 98 -16.38 38.39 -6.87
N ILE A 99 -15.49 38.65 -7.83
CA ILE A 99 -14.15 38.03 -7.88
C ILE A 99 -13.29 38.50 -6.69
N GLN A 100 -13.29 39.80 -6.39
CA GLN A 100 -12.54 40.37 -5.27
C GLN A 100 -13.02 39.83 -3.92
N THR A 101 -14.33 39.66 -3.75
CA THR A 101 -14.92 39.08 -2.54
C THR A 101 -14.45 37.63 -2.36
N TYR A 102 -14.57 36.81 -3.41
CA TYR A 102 -14.07 35.44 -3.40
C TYR A 102 -12.57 35.35 -3.11
N ASP A 103 -11.74 36.19 -3.75
CA ASP A 103 -10.30 36.18 -3.53
C ASP A 103 -9.96 36.58 -2.08
N SER A 104 -10.69 37.55 -1.51
CA SER A 104 -10.55 37.96 -0.11
C SER A 104 -10.91 36.84 0.86
N GLU A 105 -12.00 36.11 0.61
CA GLU A 105 -12.41 34.95 1.42
C GLU A 105 -11.41 33.80 1.34
N ILE A 106 -10.87 33.53 0.15
CA ILE A 106 -9.82 32.54 -0.03
C ILE A 106 -8.57 32.92 0.76
N GLN A 107 -8.16 34.19 0.73
CA GLN A 107 -7.01 34.65 1.49
C GLN A 107 -7.26 34.61 2.99
N ALA A 108 -8.45 35.02 3.45
CA ALA A 108 -8.84 34.91 4.85
C ALA A 108 -8.85 33.44 5.33
N LEU A 109 -9.32 32.52 4.48
CA LEU A 109 -9.35 31.09 4.78
C LEU A 109 -7.93 30.49 4.84
N LYS A 110 -7.05 30.87 3.90
CA LYS A 110 -5.63 30.48 3.93
C LYS A 110 -4.90 31.07 5.14
N ALA A 111 -5.18 32.33 5.48
CA ALA A 111 -4.64 32.98 6.66
C ALA A 111 -5.08 32.22 7.93
N ARG A 112 -6.35 31.87 8.07
CA ARG A 112 -6.83 31.02 9.19
C ARG A 112 -6.13 29.66 9.25
N TYR A 113 -5.89 29.02 8.11
CA TYR A 113 -5.14 27.76 8.08
C TYR A 113 -3.69 27.93 8.54
N ASN A 114 -3.03 29.00 8.12
CA ASN A 114 -1.68 29.32 8.51
C ASN A 114 -1.61 29.74 9.98
N THR A 115 -2.57 30.53 10.46
CA THR A 115 -2.73 30.88 11.88
C THR A 115 -2.99 29.64 12.71
N MET A 116 -3.90 28.74 12.34
CA MET A 116 -4.12 27.48 13.07
C MET A 116 -2.89 26.57 13.04
N ASN A 117 -2.18 26.50 11.91
CA ASN A 117 -0.92 25.76 11.81
C ASN A 117 0.15 26.37 12.72
N ALA A 118 0.27 27.71 12.73
CA ALA A 118 1.21 28.47 13.53
C ALA A 118 0.84 28.43 15.01
N GLU A 119 -0.43 28.52 15.40
CA GLU A 119 -0.94 28.35 16.77
C GLU A 119 -0.73 26.93 17.25
N HIS A 120 -0.92 25.90 16.41
CA HIS A 120 -0.57 24.54 16.81
C HIS A 120 0.94 24.33 16.99
N LEU A 121 1.77 25.00 16.17
CA LEU A 121 3.23 24.97 16.31
C LEU A 121 3.70 25.81 17.51
N LEU A 122 3.11 26.99 17.73
CA LEU A 122 3.39 27.93 18.80
C LEU A 122 2.87 27.41 20.13
N ALA A 123 1.69 26.80 20.22
CA ALA A 123 1.24 26.11 21.43
C ALA A 123 2.22 24.98 21.79
N ARG A 124 2.65 24.19 20.80
CA ARG A 124 3.67 23.14 21.02
C ARG A 124 5.03 23.69 21.40
N MET A 125 5.43 24.84 20.86
CA MET A 125 6.72 25.48 21.11
C MET A 125 6.72 26.30 22.40
N GLU A 126 5.73 27.15 22.67
CA GLU A 126 5.54 27.89 23.92
C GLU A 126 5.35 26.94 25.10
N ASP A 127 4.61 25.83 24.95
CA ASP A 127 4.52 24.84 26.03
C ASP A 127 5.89 24.21 26.32
N HIS A 128 6.65 23.83 25.29
CA HIS A 128 8.00 23.26 25.47
C HIS A 128 9.04 24.29 25.96
N GLN A 129 9.04 25.51 25.42
CA GLN A 129 9.99 26.58 25.78
C GLN A 129 9.66 27.18 27.14
N ARG A 130 8.38 27.42 27.47
CA ARG A 130 8.01 27.90 28.81
C ARG A 130 8.34 26.85 29.86
N VAL A 131 8.01 25.58 29.63
CA VAL A 131 8.36 24.50 30.57
C VAL A 131 9.88 24.36 30.69
N SER A 132 10.63 24.42 29.58
CA SER A 132 12.11 24.37 29.59
C SER A 132 12.77 25.55 30.30
N ILE A 133 12.31 26.78 30.03
CA ILE A 133 12.87 28.01 30.62
C ILE A 133 12.52 28.10 32.11
N VAL A 134 11.30 27.70 32.49
CA VAL A 134 10.87 27.62 33.89
C VAL A 134 11.65 26.52 34.64
N LEU A 135 11.88 25.37 34.02
CA LEU A 135 12.72 24.29 34.57
C LEU A 135 14.18 24.72 34.78
N GLU A 136 14.80 25.39 33.80
CA GLU A 136 16.19 25.85 33.89
C GLU A 136 16.39 26.99 34.89
N LYS A 137 15.47 27.96 34.95
CA LYS A 137 15.63 29.15 35.80
C LYS A 137 15.13 28.96 37.23
N ILE A 138 13.95 28.36 37.39
CA ILE A 138 13.25 28.30 38.69
C ILE A 138 13.48 26.95 39.39
N GLY A 139 13.83 25.89 38.63
CA GLY A 139 14.12 24.56 39.16
C GLY A 139 15.20 24.52 40.26
N PRO A 140 16.37 25.18 40.10
CA PRO A 140 17.40 25.22 41.13
C PRO A 140 16.95 25.89 42.43
N GLU A 141 16.14 26.95 42.31
CA GLU A 141 15.65 27.76 43.44
C GLU A 141 14.57 27.01 44.22
N ILE A 142 13.65 26.31 43.53
CA ILE A 142 12.65 25.43 44.15
C ILE A 142 13.34 24.25 44.87
N ASN A 143 14.38 23.66 44.28
CA ASN A 143 15.15 22.59 44.92
C ASN A 143 15.88 23.06 46.18
N ALA A 144 16.48 24.25 46.14
CA ALA A 144 17.12 24.84 47.31
C ALA A 144 16.12 25.14 48.44
N LEU A 145 14.94 25.68 48.12
CA LEU A 145 13.84 25.89 49.06
C LEU A 145 13.34 24.58 49.68
N THR A 146 13.21 23.54 48.85
CA THR A 146 12.81 22.20 49.30
C THR A 146 13.82 21.61 50.30
N ASP A 147 15.13 21.76 50.03
CA ASP A 147 16.19 21.31 50.93
C ASP A 147 16.25 22.11 52.24
N ILE A 148 15.99 23.43 52.19
CA ILE A 148 15.88 24.29 53.37
C ILE A 148 14.68 23.88 54.24
N ILE A 149 13.51 23.67 53.64
CA ILE A 149 12.30 23.23 54.35
C ILE A 149 12.53 21.85 54.99
N TYR A 150 13.17 20.93 54.27
CA TYR A 150 13.52 19.60 54.79
C TYR A 150 14.49 19.68 55.99
N LYS A 151 15.52 20.52 55.91
CA LYS A 151 16.48 20.76 57.02
C LYS A 151 15.83 21.41 58.23
N LEU A 152 14.95 22.39 58.02
CA LEU A 152 14.21 23.07 59.09
C LEU A 152 13.20 22.14 59.77
N GLY A 153 12.51 21.29 59.01
CA GLY A 153 11.60 20.27 59.55
C GLY A 153 12.31 19.24 60.43
N LYS A 154 13.58 18.92 60.15
CA LYS A 154 14.39 17.99 60.96
C LYS A 154 14.89 18.61 62.28
N SER A 155 14.92 19.94 62.39
CA SER A 155 15.42 20.68 63.57
C SER A 155 14.32 21.24 64.48
N ALA A 156 13.03 21.13 64.10
CA ALA A 156 11.94 21.73 64.85
C ALA A 156 11.48 20.88 66.06
N ARG A 157 11.38 21.48 67.26
CA ARG A 157 10.77 20.90 68.48
C ARG A 157 9.35 21.47 68.78
N ASN A 158 8.69 22.07 67.77
CA ASN A 158 7.38 22.75 67.78
C ASN A 158 7.27 24.04 68.64
N PRO A 159 6.39 25.02 68.33
CA PRO A 159 5.25 25.03 67.40
C PRO A 159 5.43 26.06 66.25
N GLY A 160 5.83 25.57 65.07
CA GLY A 160 5.79 26.29 63.79
C GLY A 160 5.23 25.41 62.67
N GLU A 161 4.60 24.28 63.05
CA GLU A 161 4.22 23.19 62.17
C GLU A 161 3.30 23.69 61.04
N VAL A 162 2.23 24.42 61.35
CA VAL A 162 1.23 24.84 60.34
C VAL A 162 1.81 25.76 59.25
N ALA A 163 2.75 26.65 59.61
CA ALA A 163 3.36 27.56 58.64
C ALA A 163 4.36 26.82 57.74
N LEU A 164 5.15 25.92 58.31
CA LEU A 164 6.06 25.05 57.55
C LEU A 164 5.31 24.05 56.67
N THR A 165 4.18 23.49 57.14
CA THR A 165 3.34 22.59 56.35
C THR A 165 2.70 23.33 55.17
N LYS A 166 2.15 24.54 55.38
CA LYS A 166 1.62 25.36 54.29
C LYS A 166 2.68 25.77 53.28
N LEU A 167 3.89 26.11 53.74
CA LEU A 167 5.00 26.43 52.84
C LEU A 167 5.43 25.19 52.04
N ALA A 168 5.49 24.03 52.69
CA ALA A 168 5.80 22.75 52.04
C ALA A 168 4.72 22.37 51.00
N GLU A 169 3.44 22.58 51.30
CA GLU A 169 2.33 22.37 50.35
C GLU A 169 2.43 23.32 49.14
N GLN A 170 2.71 24.60 49.37
CA GLN A 170 2.89 25.57 48.28
C GLN A 170 4.11 25.24 47.40
N VAL A 171 5.23 24.85 48.03
CA VAL A 171 6.42 24.40 47.29
C VAL A 171 6.15 23.09 46.56
N ALA A 172 5.35 22.16 47.10
CA ALA A 172 4.96 20.93 46.41
C ALA A 172 4.10 21.23 45.16
N VAL A 173 3.15 22.16 45.25
CA VAL A 173 2.33 22.62 44.11
C VAL A 173 3.20 23.25 43.02
N LEU A 174 4.13 24.14 43.41
CA LEU A 174 5.07 24.77 42.48
C LEU A 174 6.00 23.73 41.83
N THR A 175 6.48 22.74 42.60
CA THR A 175 7.29 21.64 42.08
C THR A 175 6.51 20.82 41.05
N GLN A 176 5.22 20.58 41.27
CA GLN A 176 4.33 19.85 40.33
C GLN A 176 4.10 20.61 39.02
N LEU A 177 3.97 21.94 39.07
CA LEU A 177 3.77 22.78 37.88
C LEU A 177 5.00 22.87 36.98
N VAL A 178 6.19 22.64 37.55
CA VAL A 178 7.48 22.72 36.84
C VAL A 178 7.92 21.36 36.30
N GLN A 179 7.31 20.24 36.72
CA GLN A 179 7.66 18.94 36.14
C GLN A 179 7.23 18.85 34.67
N PRO A 180 8.06 18.27 33.77
CA PRO A 180 7.65 18.04 32.39
C PRO A 180 6.36 17.19 32.38
N PRO A 181 5.40 17.47 31.49
CA PRO A 181 4.15 16.70 31.43
C PRO A 181 4.48 15.23 31.30
N ALA A 182 3.89 14.41 32.17
CA ALA A 182 4.17 12.97 32.20
C ALA A 182 4.03 12.39 30.78
N PRO A 183 5.00 11.58 30.31
CA PRO A 183 4.94 11.01 28.98
C PRO A 183 3.61 10.27 28.82
N LYS A 184 2.82 10.65 27.82
CA LYS A 184 1.49 10.08 27.63
C LYS A 184 1.63 8.55 27.54
N PRO A 185 0.88 7.78 28.33
CA PRO A 185 1.12 6.35 28.45
C PRO A 185 0.96 5.65 27.10
N SER A 186 1.96 4.85 26.77
CA SER A 186 2.03 4.05 25.57
C SER A 186 2.44 2.62 25.94
N PRO A 187 1.84 1.59 25.34
CA PRO A 187 2.28 0.22 25.56
C PRO A 187 3.72 0.03 25.07
N LEU A 188 4.40 -0.98 25.62
CA LEU A 188 5.66 -1.47 25.09
C LEU A 188 5.51 -1.89 23.61
N PHE A 189 6.58 -1.79 22.83
CA PHE A 189 6.55 -2.17 21.43
C PHE A 189 6.14 -3.64 21.26
N SER A 190 6.66 -4.55 22.08
CA SER A 190 6.31 -5.97 22.05
C SER A 190 4.79 -6.19 22.19
N GLU A 191 4.16 -5.60 23.21
CA GLU A 191 2.72 -5.65 23.47
C GLU A 191 1.91 -5.03 22.33
N ALA A 192 2.32 -3.83 21.90
CA ALA A 192 1.66 -3.10 20.82
C ALA A 192 1.69 -3.89 19.51
N SER A 193 2.82 -4.53 19.23
CA SER A 193 3.05 -5.32 18.02
C SER A 193 2.20 -6.59 18.01
N GLU A 194 2.10 -7.33 19.12
CA GLU A 194 1.29 -8.55 19.23
C GLU A 194 -0.22 -8.25 19.15
N THR A 195 -0.65 -7.16 19.76
CA THR A 195 -2.04 -6.66 19.64
C THR A 195 -2.38 -6.37 18.17
N PHE A 196 -1.50 -5.65 17.48
CA PHE A 196 -1.67 -5.34 16.06
C PHE A 196 -1.65 -6.60 15.18
N LEU A 197 -0.74 -7.54 15.45
CA LEU A 197 -0.67 -8.81 14.72
C LEU A 197 -1.94 -9.64 14.89
N SER A 198 -2.51 -9.68 16.10
CA SER A 198 -3.75 -10.40 16.40
C SER A 198 -4.94 -9.81 15.64
N LEU A 199 -5.05 -8.48 15.56
CA LEU A 199 -6.06 -7.80 14.74
C LEU A 199 -5.85 -8.08 13.24
N LYS A 200 -4.61 -8.01 12.77
CA LYS A 200 -4.27 -8.24 11.36
C LYS A 200 -4.51 -9.68 10.93
N ALA A 201 -4.28 -10.65 11.82
CA ALA A 201 -4.47 -12.08 11.56
C ALA A 201 -5.91 -12.44 11.20
N LYS A 202 -6.90 -11.63 11.59
CA LYS A 202 -8.31 -11.81 11.21
C LYS A 202 -8.55 -11.67 9.70
N LYS A 203 -7.68 -10.96 8.97
CA LYS A 203 -7.86 -10.63 7.55
C LYS A 203 -6.65 -10.99 6.67
N ALA A 204 -5.49 -11.25 7.26
CA ALA A 204 -4.26 -11.52 6.53
C ALA A 204 -3.88 -13.00 6.61
N LYS A 205 -3.14 -13.46 5.60
CA LYS A 205 -2.63 -14.83 5.56
C LYS A 205 -1.60 -15.08 6.69
N PRO A 206 -1.50 -16.30 7.22
CA PRO A 206 -0.51 -16.65 8.23
C PRO A 206 0.93 -16.26 7.89
N SER A 207 1.37 -16.45 6.63
CA SER A 207 2.71 -16.06 6.20
C SER A 207 2.99 -14.57 6.36
N VAL A 208 2.01 -13.72 6.08
CA VAL A 208 2.11 -12.26 6.23
C VAL A 208 2.30 -11.90 7.71
N ILE A 209 1.56 -12.56 8.60
CA ILE A 209 1.72 -12.37 10.05
C ILE A 209 3.11 -12.79 10.51
N ALA A 210 3.60 -13.95 10.03
CA ALA A 210 4.95 -14.41 10.35
C ALA A 210 6.04 -13.43 9.86
N GLU A 211 5.89 -12.84 8.67
CA GLU A 211 6.84 -11.83 8.17
C GLU A 211 6.85 -10.54 9.00
N HIS A 212 5.68 -10.07 9.43
CA HIS A 212 5.60 -8.93 10.36
C HIS A 212 6.26 -9.28 11.70
N ARG A 213 5.92 -10.43 12.29
CA ARG A 213 6.50 -10.90 13.55
C ARG A 213 8.03 -11.00 13.48
N ASN A 214 8.57 -11.55 12.40
CA ASN A 214 10.01 -11.61 12.17
C ASN A 214 10.64 -10.21 12.07
N THR A 215 9.97 -9.26 11.43
CA THR A 215 10.43 -7.87 11.36
C THR A 215 10.46 -7.22 12.75
N TYR A 216 9.39 -7.40 13.52
CA TYR A 216 9.26 -6.82 14.86
C TYR A 216 10.27 -7.42 15.84
N LYS A 217 10.52 -8.72 15.76
CA LYS A 217 11.58 -9.39 16.53
C LYS A 217 12.95 -8.73 16.28
N ARG A 218 13.30 -8.47 15.01
CA ARG A 218 14.57 -7.81 14.66
C ARG A 218 14.62 -6.36 15.10
N PHE A 219 13.49 -5.67 15.03
CA PHE A 219 13.41 -4.29 15.51
C PHE A 219 13.67 -4.18 17.02
N VAL A 220 13.02 -5.03 17.82
CA VAL A 220 13.25 -5.10 19.28
C VAL A 220 14.69 -5.46 19.60
N GLU A 221 15.27 -6.40 18.84
CA GLU A 221 16.66 -6.82 19.03
C GLU A 221 17.67 -5.70 18.77
N ILE A 222 17.39 -4.79 17.82
CA ILE A 222 18.29 -3.69 17.47
C ILE A 222 18.03 -2.45 18.33
N CYS A 223 16.77 -2.07 18.54
CA CYS A 223 16.39 -0.79 19.15
C CYS A 223 15.90 -0.91 20.60
N GLY A 224 15.90 -2.13 21.16
CA GLY A 224 15.34 -2.46 22.48
C GLY A 224 13.82 -2.50 22.47
N ASP A 225 13.22 -3.03 23.55
CA ASP A 225 11.78 -2.97 23.80
C ASP A 225 11.47 -1.78 24.73
N ARG A 226 10.86 -0.74 24.16
CA ARG A 226 10.48 0.50 24.83
C ARG A 226 9.03 0.85 24.48
N PRO A 227 8.37 1.78 25.20
CA PRO A 227 7.07 2.29 24.79
C PRO A 227 7.09 2.72 23.31
N ILE A 228 6.08 2.31 22.53
CA ILE A 228 6.07 2.56 21.07
C ILE A 228 6.13 4.06 20.70
N ARG A 229 5.70 4.94 21.61
CA ARG A 229 5.80 6.40 21.50
C ARG A 229 7.24 6.93 21.51
N ASP A 230 8.15 6.23 22.17
CA ASP A 230 9.49 6.73 22.47
C ASP A 230 10.47 6.55 21.30
N TYR A 231 10.08 5.81 20.26
CA TYR A 231 10.92 5.63 19.08
C TYR A 231 10.87 6.85 18.15
N ALA A 232 12.04 7.30 17.73
CA ALA A 232 12.26 8.45 16.88
C ALA A 232 12.89 8.06 15.53
N GLY A 233 13.23 9.06 14.73
CA GLY A 233 13.90 8.86 13.44
C GLY A 233 15.29 8.23 13.58
N GLU A 234 15.98 8.47 14.71
CA GLU A 234 17.28 7.86 15.03
C GLU A 234 17.17 6.34 15.12
N ASP A 235 16.17 5.81 15.85
CA ASP A 235 15.94 4.37 15.94
C ASP A 235 15.65 3.73 14.58
N ALA A 236 14.88 4.43 13.72
CA ALA A 236 14.63 3.98 12.37
C ALA A 236 15.92 3.97 11.53
N SER A 237 16.80 4.95 11.71
CA SER A 237 18.11 5.04 11.06
C SER A 237 19.02 3.89 11.49
N ASP A 238 19.11 3.61 12.80
CA ASP A 238 19.90 2.52 13.35
C ASP A 238 19.40 1.17 12.84
N PHE A 239 18.08 0.97 12.87
CA PHE A 239 17.46 -0.21 12.30
C PHE A 239 17.79 -0.37 10.82
N LYS A 240 17.72 0.70 10.01
CA LYS A 240 18.08 0.65 8.58
C LYS A 240 19.53 0.21 8.40
N THR A 241 20.44 0.86 9.11
CA THR A 241 21.89 0.64 9.03
C THR A 241 22.26 -0.79 9.39
N MET A 242 21.65 -1.33 10.44
CA MET A 242 21.87 -2.72 10.84
C MET A 242 21.27 -3.72 9.87
N MET A 243 20.06 -3.45 9.36
CA MET A 243 19.41 -4.33 8.39
C MET A 243 20.20 -4.43 7.08
N GLU A 244 20.77 -3.34 6.57
CA GLU A 244 21.58 -3.33 5.34
C GLU A 244 22.88 -4.15 5.47
N GLN A 245 23.33 -4.43 6.69
CA GLN A 245 24.50 -5.27 6.96
C GLN A 245 24.18 -6.75 7.14
N LEU A 246 22.90 -7.15 7.15
CA LEU A 246 22.52 -8.55 7.28
C LEU A 246 22.80 -9.35 5.99
N PRO A 247 23.22 -10.63 6.11
CA PRO A 247 23.43 -11.49 4.95
C PRO A 247 22.10 -11.90 4.30
N VAL A 248 22.06 -12.12 2.98
CA VAL A 248 20.84 -12.49 2.20
C VAL A 248 20.09 -13.71 2.78
N ASN A 249 20.79 -14.62 3.43
CA ASN A 249 20.24 -15.88 3.94
C ASN A 249 19.77 -15.81 5.40
N TYR A 250 19.83 -14.64 6.05
CA TYR A 250 19.34 -14.46 7.41
C TYR A 250 17.88 -14.92 7.55
N GLY A 251 17.57 -15.62 8.63
CA GLY A 251 16.21 -16.11 8.92
C GLY A 251 15.69 -17.24 8.01
N LYS A 252 16.45 -17.70 7.00
CA LYS A 252 16.07 -18.87 6.18
C LYS A 252 16.24 -20.20 6.92
N ASN A 253 17.22 -20.29 7.81
CA ASN A 253 17.42 -21.45 8.67
C ASN A 253 16.67 -21.24 9.99
N ARG A 254 15.65 -22.09 10.24
CA ARG A 254 14.83 -22.01 11.47
C ARG A 254 15.59 -22.41 12.73
N LYS A 255 16.72 -23.11 12.59
CA LYS A 255 17.62 -23.49 13.69
C LYS A 255 18.68 -22.42 14.01
N ASP A 256 18.75 -21.35 13.20
CA ASP A 256 19.71 -20.29 13.43
C ASP A 256 19.22 -19.36 14.55
N THR A 257 19.85 -19.48 15.71
CA THR A 257 19.52 -18.72 16.93
C THR A 257 20.38 -17.46 17.12
N ARG A 258 21.28 -17.17 16.17
CA ARG A 258 22.22 -16.07 16.28
C ARG A 258 21.53 -14.72 16.26
N THR A 259 22.18 -13.76 16.93
CA THR A 259 21.74 -12.36 16.97
C THR A 259 22.06 -11.64 15.67
N VAL A 260 21.44 -10.48 15.44
CA VAL A 260 21.74 -9.57 14.33
C VAL A 260 23.23 -9.21 14.35
N ALA A 261 23.80 -8.89 15.51
CA ALA A 261 25.22 -8.54 15.65
C ALA A 261 26.16 -9.70 15.26
N GLU A 262 25.82 -10.93 15.67
CA GLU A 262 26.57 -12.13 15.30
C GLU A 262 26.48 -12.42 13.80
N LEU A 263 25.28 -12.28 13.23
CA LEU A 263 25.05 -12.46 11.79
C LEU A 263 25.81 -11.43 10.96
N VAL A 264 25.82 -10.17 11.38
CA VAL A 264 26.60 -9.10 10.73
C VAL A 264 28.10 -9.39 10.84
N SER A 265 28.58 -9.76 12.02
CA SER A 265 29.99 -10.11 12.25
C SER A 265 30.44 -11.28 11.37
N GLU A 266 29.64 -12.35 11.29
CA GLU A 266 29.94 -13.46 10.38
C GLU A 266 29.92 -13.03 8.92
N ALA A 267 28.91 -12.24 8.54
CA ALA A 267 28.75 -11.80 7.17
C ALA A 267 29.91 -10.89 6.73
N ASN A 268 30.48 -10.10 7.65
CA ASN A 268 31.70 -9.31 7.44
C ASN A 268 32.90 -10.25 7.28
N ARG A 269 33.11 -11.17 8.23
CA ARG A 269 34.23 -12.13 8.22
C ARG A 269 34.26 -13.01 6.97
N LYS A 270 33.10 -13.47 6.51
CA LYS A 270 32.97 -14.37 5.34
C LYS A 270 32.68 -13.62 4.03
N ASN A 271 32.66 -12.29 4.04
CA ASN A 271 32.30 -11.46 2.89
C ASN A 271 31.02 -11.92 2.16
N LEU A 272 29.96 -12.19 2.92
CA LEU A 272 28.70 -12.71 2.37
C LEU A 272 27.91 -11.63 1.61
N GLU A 273 27.06 -12.02 0.67
CA GLU A 273 26.15 -11.08 0.04
C GLU A 273 25.14 -10.51 1.06
N ARG A 274 24.85 -9.21 0.97
CA ARG A 274 23.94 -8.48 1.86
C ARG A 274 22.53 -8.39 1.31
N ILE A 275 21.56 -8.19 2.18
CA ILE A 275 20.16 -8.02 1.74
C ILE A 275 20.02 -6.81 0.81
N SER A 276 19.14 -6.90 -0.17
CA SER A 276 18.87 -5.78 -1.08
C SER A 276 18.16 -4.62 -0.35
N GLY A 277 18.32 -3.39 -0.83
CA GLY A 277 17.57 -2.25 -0.28
C GLY A 277 16.06 -2.41 -0.43
N LYS A 278 15.57 -3.22 -1.39
CA LYS A 278 14.16 -3.61 -1.46
C LYS A 278 13.72 -4.46 -0.28
N ALA A 279 14.56 -5.38 0.20
CA ALA A 279 14.27 -6.16 1.40
C ALA A 279 14.18 -5.24 2.63
N THR A 280 15.15 -4.35 2.84
CA THR A 280 15.12 -3.33 3.91
C THR A 280 13.87 -2.46 3.84
N LYS A 281 13.50 -1.97 2.65
CA LYS A 281 12.26 -1.20 2.42
C LYS A 281 11.00 -1.97 2.82
N ASN A 282 10.97 -3.30 2.60
CA ASN A 282 9.82 -4.11 3.00
C ASN A 282 9.71 -4.22 4.54
N HIS A 283 10.81 -4.28 5.29
CA HIS A 283 10.78 -4.20 6.76
C HIS A 283 10.24 -2.85 7.23
N PHE A 284 10.73 -1.75 6.65
CA PHE A 284 10.21 -0.41 6.91
C PHE A 284 8.71 -0.29 6.64
N THR A 285 8.22 -0.91 5.56
CA THR A 285 6.79 -0.92 5.22
C THR A 285 5.97 -1.62 6.30
N ARG A 286 6.47 -2.74 6.84
CA ARG A 286 5.81 -3.50 7.91
C ARG A 286 5.79 -2.73 9.23
N LEU A 287 6.91 -2.10 9.61
CA LEU A 287 6.99 -1.22 10.79
C LEU A 287 6.09 0.00 10.63
N SER A 288 6.15 0.70 9.50
CA SER A 288 5.29 1.85 9.21
C SER A 288 3.80 1.53 9.35
N ALA A 289 3.37 0.30 8.98
CA ALA A 289 1.98 -0.13 9.15
C ALA A 289 1.54 -0.22 10.62
N LEU A 290 2.44 -0.55 11.54
CA LEU A 290 2.19 -0.57 12.99
C LEU A 290 1.94 0.85 13.52
N TRP A 291 2.82 1.80 13.19
CA TRP A 291 2.63 3.20 13.63
C TRP A 291 1.37 3.82 13.02
N ARG A 292 1.04 3.54 11.75
CA ARG A 292 -0.22 4.01 11.14
C ARG A 292 -1.47 3.50 11.86
N HIS A 293 -1.39 2.38 12.57
CA HIS A 293 -2.51 1.87 13.36
C HIS A 293 -2.66 2.65 14.68
N TYR A 294 -1.55 2.97 15.35
CA TYR A 294 -1.54 3.59 16.67
C TYR A 294 -1.59 5.12 16.66
N GLU A 295 -1.20 5.76 15.56
CA GLU A 295 -1.22 7.22 15.37
C GLU A 295 -2.63 7.81 15.54
N PRO A 296 -3.70 7.33 14.85
CA PRO A 296 -5.05 7.86 15.05
C PRO A 296 -5.64 7.56 16.43
N ILE A 297 -5.10 6.57 17.16
CA ILE A 297 -5.52 6.21 18.52
C ILE A 297 -4.78 7.07 19.57
N GLY A 298 -3.88 7.96 19.13
CA GLY A 298 -3.10 8.84 20.01
C GLY A 298 -2.07 8.11 20.87
N LYS A 299 -1.70 6.87 20.50
CA LYS A 299 -0.67 6.08 21.19
C LYS A 299 0.75 6.39 20.71
N VAL A 300 0.89 7.01 19.54
CA VAL A 300 2.15 7.56 19.02
C VAL A 300 1.88 8.95 18.43
N ASP A 301 2.87 9.83 18.45
CA ASP A 301 2.70 11.22 17.99
C ASP A 301 3.08 11.41 16.52
N ARG A 302 3.97 10.57 16.00
CA ARG A 302 4.39 10.53 14.59
C ARG A 302 4.89 9.14 14.21
N ASN A 303 4.90 8.85 12.92
CA ASN A 303 5.49 7.62 12.37
C ASN A 303 6.97 7.86 11.96
N PRO A 304 7.97 7.22 12.57
CA PRO A 304 9.39 7.43 12.22
C PRO A 304 9.78 6.74 10.90
N PHE A 305 8.97 5.81 10.39
CA PHE A 305 9.23 5.05 9.17
C PHE A 305 8.65 5.70 7.90
N VAL A 306 8.18 6.95 7.97
CA VAL A 306 7.72 7.73 6.82
C VAL A 306 8.57 8.98 6.62
N GLY A 307 8.63 9.47 5.37
CA GLY A 307 9.36 10.69 5.02
C GLY A 307 10.82 10.43 4.61
N GLY A 308 11.16 10.74 3.36
CA GLY A 308 12.55 10.89 2.88
C GLY A 308 13.44 9.64 2.80
N TRP A 309 13.10 8.51 3.42
CA TRP A 309 13.95 7.31 3.44
C TRP A 309 14.29 6.80 2.03
N LYS A 310 15.60 6.81 1.71
CA LYS A 310 16.15 6.28 0.46
C LYS A 310 16.63 4.85 0.67
N PHE A 311 16.36 4.00 -0.32
CA PHE A 311 16.79 2.61 -0.34
C PHE A 311 17.41 2.33 -1.70
N ASP A 312 18.57 1.67 -1.72
CA ASP A 312 19.15 1.21 -2.97
C ASP A 312 18.27 0.09 -3.55
N THR A 313 17.45 0.47 -4.53
CA THR A 313 16.57 -0.44 -5.27
C THR A 313 16.94 -0.50 -6.75
N THR A 314 18.16 -0.03 -7.05
CA THR A 314 18.67 0.19 -8.41
C THR A 314 19.05 -1.14 -9.06
N ALA A 315 19.61 -2.06 -8.27
CA ALA A 315 19.83 -3.45 -8.67
C ALA A 315 18.50 -4.22 -8.74
N LYS A 316 17.76 -4.05 -9.84
CA LYS A 316 16.65 -4.94 -10.18
C LYS A 316 17.25 -6.16 -10.85
N THR A 317 17.05 -7.35 -10.28
CA THR A 317 17.11 -8.58 -11.09
C THR A 317 16.08 -8.40 -12.20
N GLN A 318 16.53 -8.07 -13.41
CA GLN A 318 15.64 -8.04 -14.55
C GLN A 318 15.14 -9.46 -14.72
N ARG A 319 13.85 -9.70 -14.49
CA ARG A 319 13.26 -11.02 -14.74
C ARG A 319 13.32 -11.23 -16.24
N ILE A 320 14.21 -12.13 -16.65
CA ILE A 320 14.41 -12.43 -18.07
C ILE A 320 13.32 -13.42 -18.50
N ARG A 321 12.93 -13.28 -19.76
CA ARG A 321 12.03 -14.22 -20.44
C ARG A 321 12.70 -15.58 -20.57
N TRP A 322 11.90 -16.63 -20.75
CA TRP A 322 12.43 -17.92 -21.16
C TRP A 322 13.00 -17.79 -22.59
N SER A 323 14.28 -18.10 -22.79
CA SER A 323 14.88 -18.18 -24.12
C SER A 323 14.51 -19.52 -24.78
N ASN A 324 14.68 -19.62 -26.10
CA ASN A 324 14.48 -20.89 -26.78
C ASN A 324 15.43 -21.98 -26.24
N ASP A 325 16.70 -21.65 -26.00
CA ASP A 325 17.70 -22.60 -25.46
C ASP A 325 17.32 -23.12 -24.07
N ASP A 326 16.79 -22.26 -23.20
CA ASP A 326 16.32 -22.67 -21.87
C ASP A 326 15.07 -23.57 -21.97
N LEU A 327 14.17 -23.28 -22.94
CA LEU A 327 12.98 -24.10 -23.17
C LEU A 327 13.35 -25.46 -23.78
N ILE A 328 14.31 -25.50 -24.72
CA ILE A 328 14.89 -26.73 -25.27
C ILE A 328 15.50 -27.56 -24.13
N THR A 329 16.35 -26.94 -23.31
CA THR A 329 16.96 -27.60 -22.15
C THR A 329 15.89 -28.15 -21.20
N LEU A 330 14.81 -27.41 -20.97
CA LEU A 330 13.73 -27.83 -20.07
C LEU A 330 12.92 -29.03 -20.62
N ILE A 331 12.65 -29.07 -21.93
CA ILE A 331 11.85 -30.14 -22.55
C ILE A 331 12.66 -31.40 -22.86
N GLU A 332 13.96 -31.26 -23.11
CA GLU A 332 14.85 -32.40 -23.39
C GLU A 332 15.23 -33.20 -22.15
N ASN A 333 15.08 -32.61 -20.97
CA ASN A 333 15.43 -33.24 -19.71
C ASN A 333 14.17 -33.75 -18.98
N PRO A 334 14.14 -35.03 -18.56
CA PRO A 334 12.99 -35.57 -17.85
C PRO A 334 12.86 -34.96 -16.45
N TRP A 335 11.63 -34.80 -15.99
CA TRP A 335 11.30 -34.36 -14.66
C TRP A 335 11.77 -35.39 -13.61
N PRO A 336 12.69 -35.01 -12.70
CA PRO A 336 13.40 -35.99 -11.88
C PRO A 336 12.67 -36.34 -10.56
N PHE A 337 11.50 -35.76 -10.29
CA PHE A 337 10.81 -35.93 -9.02
C PHE A 337 9.66 -36.92 -9.12
N GLN A 338 9.59 -37.87 -8.19
CA GLN A 338 8.56 -38.91 -8.19
C GLN A 338 7.24 -38.45 -7.56
N THR A 339 7.26 -37.44 -6.68
CA THR A 339 6.05 -36.96 -5.98
C THR A 339 5.06 -36.26 -6.90
N ILE A 340 5.53 -35.73 -8.03
CA ILE A 340 4.70 -35.08 -9.04
C ILE A 340 5.04 -35.74 -10.36
N SER A 341 4.07 -36.37 -11.02
CA SER A 341 4.30 -37.06 -12.29
C SER A 341 4.80 -36.12 -13.41
N GLN A 342 5.54 -36.68 -14.38
CA GLN A 342 5.95 -35.96 -15.60
C GLN A 342 4.75 -35.32 -16.30
N ALA A 343 3.62 -36.03 -16.38
CA ALA A 343 2.40 -35.52 -17.01
C ALA A 343 1.83 -34.30 -16.26
N THR A 344 1.82 -34.32 -14.91
CA THR A 344 1.40 -33.16 -14.10
C THR A 344 2.36 -32.00 -14.27
N PHE A 345 3.68 -32.25 -14.26
CA PHE A 345 4.68 -31.21 -14.53
C PHE A 345 4.46 -30.57 -15.92
N GLY A 346 4.35 -31.39 -16.95
CA GLY A 346 4.20 -30.92 -18.33
C GLY A 346 2.91 -30.13 -18.55
N LEU A 347 1.80 -30.55 -17.94
CA LEU A 347 0.54 -29.78 -18.00
C LEU A 347 0.62 -28.45 -17.25
N ILE A 348 1.22 -28.41 -16.05
CA ILE A 348 1.35 -27.15 -15.29
C ILE A 348 2.22 -26.15 -16.06
N VAL A 349 3.35 -26.61 -16.61
CA VAL A 349 4.24 -25.78 -17.44
C VAL A 349 3.54 -25.37 -18.74
N GLY A 350 2.84 -26.31 -19.39
CA GLY A 350 2.08 -26.07 -20.62
C GLY A 350 1.02 -24.98 -20.42
N ILE A 351 0.14 -25.12 -19.43
CA ILE A 351 -0.86 -24.12 -19.08
C ILE A 351 -0.18 -22.78 -18.80
N ALA A 352 0.87 -22.73 -17.97
CA ALA A 352 1.57 -21.49 -17.67
C ALA A 352 2.18 -20.81 -18.91
N SER A 353 2.75 -21.61 -19.83
CA SER A 353 3.41 -21.12 -21.05
C SER A 353 2.43 -20.55 -22.08
N TYR A 354 1.22 -21.08 -22.18
CA TYR A 354 0.22 -20.61 -23.16
C TYR A 354 -0.77 -19.58 -22.58
N THR A 355 -1.03 -19.61 -21.27
CA THR A 355 -2.06 -18.76 -20.65
C THR A 355 -1.51 -17.66 -19.74
N GLY A 356 -0.27 -17.79 -19.27
CA GLY A 356 0.30 -16.88 -18.28
C GLY A 356 -0.40 -16.93 -16.92
N MET A 357 -1.22 -17.96 -16.65
CA MET A 357 -1.84 -18.17 -15.34
C MET A 357 -0.79 -18.26 -14.23
N ARG A 358 -1.16 -17.79 -13.03
CA ARG A 358 -0.26 -17.87 -11.87
C ARG A 358 -0.17 -19.33 -11.42
N GLU A 359 1.01 -19.73 -10.95
CA GLU A 359 1.29 -21.12 -10.51
C GLU A 359 0.24 -21.68 -9.54
N GLU A 360 -0.15 -20.91 -8.52
CA GLU A 360 -1.16 -21.34 -7.55
C GLU A 360 -2.58 -21.42 -8.14
N GLU A 361 -2.90 -20.62 -9.18
CA GLU A 361 -4.17 -20.72 -9.90
C GLU A 361 -4.24 -22.07 -10.63
N ILE A 362 -3.17 -22.43 -11.34
CA ILE A 362 -3.05 -23.69 -12.08
C ILE A 362 -3.10 -24.88 -11.11
N CYS A 363 -2.30 -24.85 -10.06
CA CYS A 363 -2.21 -25.95 -9.08
C CYS A 363 -3.50 -26.16 -8.26
N ARG A 364 -4.42 -25.17 -8.25
CA ARG A 364 -5.73 -25.26 -7.60
C ARG A 364 -6.89 -25.59 -8.52
N LEU A 365 -6.67 -25.75 -9.82
CA LEU A 365 -7.73 -26.12 -10.75
C LEU A 365 -8.49 -27.35 -10.28
N ARG A 366 -9.82 -27.23 -10.29
CA ARG A 366 -10.78 -28.29 -10.01
C ARG A 366 -11.39 -28.77 -11.33
N PRO A 367 -11.93 -30.00 -11.38
CA PRO A 367 -12.52 -30.52 -12.62
C PRO A 367 -13.61 -29.60 -13.20
N GLN A 368 -14.43 -28.99 -12.33
CA GLN A 368 -15.49 -28.06 -12.73
C GLN A 368 -15.01 -26.71 -13.26
N ASP A 369 -13.73 -26.38 -13.13
CA ASP A 369 -13.18 -25.12 -13.65
C ASP A 369 -12.89 -25.23 -15.17
N ILE A 370 -12.94 -26.42 -15.76
CA ILE A 370 -12.84 -26.63 -17.20
C ILE A 370 -14.25 -26.73 -17.77
N ILE A 371 -14.68 -25.71 -18.50
CA ILE A 371 -16.04 -25.63 -19.04
C ILE A 371 -16.04 -25.17 -20.49
N GLN A 372 -17.15 -25.40 -21.18
CA GLN A 372 -17.37 -24.91 -22.53
C GLN A 372 -18.30 -23.69 -22.49
N ILE A 373 -17.90 -22.60 -23.14
CA ILE A 373 -18.66 -21.34 -23.25
C ILE A 373 -18.71 -20.98 -24.74
N GLN A 374 -19.91 -20.91 -25.33
CA GLN A 374 -20.09 -20.66 -26.77
C GLN A 374 -19.18 -21.56 -27.63
N ASP A 375 -19.21 -22.85 -27.36
CA ASP A 375 -18.39 -23.89 -28.00
C ASP A 375 -16.87 -23.80 -27.79
N VAL A 376 -16.38 -22.80 -27.04
CA VAL A 376 -14.97 -22.63 -26.68
C VAL A 376 -14.69 -23.23 -25.31
N TRP A 377 -13.75 -24.18 -25.25
CA TRP A 377 -13.24 -24.70 -23.99
C TRP A 377 -12.39 -23.69 -23.24
N CYS A 378 -12.67 -23.51 -21.96
CA CYS A 378 -12.08 -22.48 -21.12
C CYS A 378 -11.71 -23.03 -19.74
N ILE A 379 -10.67 -22.43 -19.16
CA ILE A 379 -10.38 -22.49 -17.72
C ILE A 379 -11.06 -21.29 -17.05
N VAL A 380 -11.87 -21.53 -16.03
CA VAL A 380 -12.47 -20.48 -15.20
C VAL A 380 -11.68 -20.33 -13.91
N VAL A 381 -11.01 -19.19 -13.77
CA VAL A 381 -10.35 -18.81 -12.51
C VAL A 381 -11.39 -18.13 -11.63
N GLN A 382 -11.73 -18.75 -10.51
CA GLN A 382 -12.82 -18.29 -9.65
C GLN A 382 -12.56 -18.58 -8.18
N VAL A 383 -13.41 -18.01 -7.33
CA VAL A 383 -13.40 -18.31 -5.88
C VAL A 383 -13.75 -19.77 -5.66
N HIS A 384 -12.89 -20.47 -4.92
CA HIS A 384 -13.12 -21.83 -4.48
C HIS A 384 -13.54 -21.83 -3.02
N ARG A 385 -14.78 -22.22 -2.77
CA ARG A 385 -15.27 -22.43 -1.40
C ARG A 385 -14.60 -23.68 -0.80
N ALA A 386 -14.33 -23.62 0.49
CA ALA A 386 -13.87 -24.76 1.25
C ALA A 386 -14.96 -25.81 1.43
N HIS A 387 -14.55 -27.07 1.51
CA HIS A 387 -15.39 -28.15 2.01
C HIS A 387 -15.46 -28.08 3.55
N LYS A 388 -16.54 -28.61 4.14
CA LYS A 388 -16.79 -28.54 5.60
C LYS A 388 -15.65 -29.11 6.43
N ASP A 389 -15.03 -30.17 5.94
CA ASP A 389 -13.92 -30.91 6.55
C ASP A 389 -12.53 -30.35 6.17
N ALA A 390 -12.45 -29.38 5.27
CA ALA A 390 -11.18 -28.88 4.72
C ALA A 390 -11.21 -27.35 4.50
N PRO A 391 -11.23 -26.54 5.58
CA PRO A 391 -11.28 -25.07 5.50
C PRO A 391 -10.09 -24.45 4.73
N TRP A 392 -8.92 -25.08 4.74
CA TRP A 392 -7.73 -24.63 4.01
C TRP A 392 -7.86 -24.72 2.49
N GLU A 393 -8.88 -25.40 1.98
CA GLU A 393 -9.19 -25.45 0.55
C GLU A 393 -9.79 -24.14 0.03
N ALA A 394 -10.30 -23.27 0.92
CA ALA A 394 -10.80 -21.96 0.52
C ALA A 394 -9.72 -21.18 -0.23
N TRP A 395 -10.10 -20.62 -1.37
CA TRP A 395 -9.19 -19.81 -2.17
C TRP A 395 -9.93 -18.75 -2.96
N ASP A 396 -9.27 -17.62 -3.11
CA ASP A 396 -9.77 -16.44 -3.79
C ASP A 396 -8.61 -15.84 -4.58
N PRO A 397 -8.81 -15.51 -5.88
CA PRO A 397 -7.83 -14.79 -6.69
C PRO A 397 -7.50 -13.37 -6.17
N LYS A 398 -8.16 -12.93 -5.09
CA LYS A 398 -7.99 -11.71 -4.29
C LYS A 398 -8.52 -10.42 -4.92
N THR A 399 -8.65 -10.37 -6.24
CA THR A 399 -9.13 -9.21 -6.97
C THR A 399 -10.17 -9.63 -7.98
N GLU A 400 -11.08 -8.71 -8.33
CA GLU A 400 -12.10 -8.94 -9.35
C GLU A 400 -11.46 -9.31 -10.70
N ALA A 401 -10.41 -8.60 -11.10
CA ALA A 401 -9.62 -8.94 -12.32
C ALA A 401 -8.90 -10.30 -12.21
N GLY A 402 -8.74 -10.85 -11.01
CA GLY A 402 -8.16 -12.16 -10.81
C GLY A 402 -9.14 -13.29 -11.15
N ALA A 403 -10.45 -13.07 -10.97
CA ALA A 403 -11.50 -13.97 -11.42
C ALA A 403 -11.78 -13.71 -12.91
N ARG A 404 -11.58 -14.73 -13.76
CA ARG A 404 -11.59 -14.56 -15.22
C ARG A 404 -11.80 -15.86 -15.97
N ILE A 405 -12.16 -15.73 -17.24
CA ILE A 405 -12.24 -16.82 -18.21
C ILE A 405 -10.97 -16.84 -19.05
N VAL A 406 -10.35 -18.00 -19.19
CA VAL A 406 -9.11 -18.22 -19.94
C VAL A 406 -9.37 -19.28 -21.01
N PRO A 407 -9.61 -18.90 -22.28
CA PRO A 407 -9.82 -19.86 -23.35
C PRO A 407 -8.60 -20.75 -23.60
N LEU A 408 -8.85 -22.00 -23.98
CA LEU A 408 -7.81 -22.97 -24.32
C LEU A 408 -7.47 -22.88 -25.81
N CYS A 409 -6.18 -22.75 -26.11
CA CYS A 409 -5.64 -22.89 -27.46
C CYS A 409 -5.49 -24.38 -27.84
N GLN A 410 -5.37 -24.66 -29.15
CA GLN A 410 -5.30 -26.04 -29.65
C GLN A 410 -4.18 -26.88 -29.01
N PRO A 411 -2.93 -26.38 -28.84
CA PRO A 411 -1.88 -27.15 -28.19
C PRO A 411 -2.24 -27.65 -26.78
N LEU A 412 -3.03 -26.87 -26.02
CA LEU A 412 -3.52 -27.28 -24.70
C LEU A 412 -4.63 -28.32 -24.79
N LEU A 413 -5.52 -28.22 -25.78
CA LEU A 413 -6.56 -29.23 -26.02
C LEU A 413 -5.93 -30.58 -26.39
N ASP A 414 -4.93 -30.57 -27.26
CA ASP A 414 -4.23 -31.77 -27.73
C ASP A 414 -3.49 -32.55 -26.63
N THR A 415 -3.27 -31.93 -25.47
CA THR A 415 -2.70 -32.62 -24.30
C THR A 415 -3.64 -33.65 -23.68
N GLY A 416 -4.94 -33.54 -23.96
CA GLY A 416 -6.00 -34.29 -23.32
C GLY A 416 -6.51 -33.67 -22.01
N LEU A 417 -6.40 -32.34 -21.87
CA LEU A 417 -6.75 -31.59 -20.66
C LEU A 417 -8.24 -31.70 -20.32
N VAL A 418 -9.10 -31.61 -21.33
CA VAL A 418 -10.56 -31.72 -21.17
C VAL A 418 -10.95 -33.13 -20.71
N GLU A 419 -10.40 -34.16 -21.34
CA GLU A 419 -10.63 -35.56 -20.98
C GLU A 419 -10.08 -35.86 -19.59
N MET A 420 -8.98 -35.21 -19.19
CA MET A 420 -8.47 -35.31 -17.83
C MET A 420 -9.44 -34.69 -16.81
N ALA A 421 -10.04 -33.55 -17.12
CA ALA A 421 -11.06 -32.94 -16.27
C ALA A 421 -12.30 -33.82 -16.15
N GLU A 422 -12.81 -34.35 -17.25
CA GLU A 422 -13.96 -35.26 -17.25
C GLU A 422 -13.67 -36.55 -16.47
N ARG A 423 -12.49 -37.18 -16.66
CA ARG A 423 -12.08 -38.34 -15.84
C ARG A 423 -12.00 -37.98 -14.35
N ALA A 424 -11.49 -36.80 -14.01
CA ALA A 424 -11.38 -36.36 -12.62
C ALA A 424 -12.76 -36.10 -11.99
N LYS A 425 -13.71 -35.55 -12.77
CA LYS A 425 -15.11 -35.35 -12.39
C LYS A 425 -15.83 -36.68 -12.15
N ASN A 426 -15.68 -37.64 -13.06
CA ASN A 426 -16.25 -38.98 -12.93
C ASN A 426 -15.72 -39.73 -11.71
N GLN A 427 -14.47 -39.47 -11.33
CA GLN A 427 -13.85 -40.01 -10.13
C GLN A 427 -14.11 -39.17 -8.87
N ARG A 428 -14.95 -38.14 -8.95
CA ARG A 428 -15.30 -37.22 -7.85
C ARG A 428 -14.07 -36.61 -7.17
N ARG A 429 -13.00 -36.35 -7.93
CA ARG A 429 -11.79 -35.73 -7.41
C ARG A 429 -12.07 -34.26 -7.09
N ARG A 430 -11.53 -33.77 -5.96
CA ARG A 430 -11.62 -32.35 -5.59
C ARG A 430 -10.79 -31.43 -6.49
N TYR A 431 -9.68 -31.95 -7.02
CA TYR A 431 -8.70 -31.20 -7.82
C TYR A 431 -8.36 -31.96 -9.10
N LEU A 432 -8.00 -31.19 -10.13
CA LEU A 432 -7.57 -31.71 -11.41
C LEU A 432 -6.23 -32.48 -11.27
N PHE A 433 -5.23 -31.84 -10.65
CA PHE A 433 -3.93 -32.43 -10.36
C PHE A 433 -3.95 -33.17 -9.03
N LYS A 434 -4.10 -34.50 -9.07
CA LYS A 434 -4.21 -35.35 -7.88
C LYS A 434 -2.89 -35.48 -7.09
N ASP A 435 -1.75 -35.32 -7.75
CA ASP A 435 -0.41 -35.53 -7.18
C ASP A 435 0.12 -34.30 -6.40
N LEU A 436 -0.73 -33.28 -6.18
CA LEU A 436 -0.35 -32.06 -5.46
C LEU A 436 -0.98 -32.01 -4.07
N ASP A 437 -0.13 -31.83 -3.06
CA ASP A 437 -0.53 -31.66 -1.67
C ASP A 437 -0.50 -30.20 -1.22
N PHE A 438 -1.32 -29.90 -0.21
CA PHE A 438 -1.27 -28.62 0.49
C PHE A 438 -0.04 -28.54 1.39
N THR A 439 0.76 -27.48 1.24
CA THR A 439 1.98 -27.30 2.03
C THR A 439 2.21 -25.87 2.47
N GLY A 440 3.04 -25.74 3.51
CA GLY A 440 3.45 -24.46 4.06
C GLY A 440 2.36 -23.79 4.88
N MET A 441 2.71 -22.65 5.48
CA MET A 441 1.84 -21.94 6.43
C MET A 441 0.54 -21.41 5.79
N ASP A 442 0.58 -21.11 4.49
CA ASP A 442 -0.57 -20.62 3.75
C ASP A 442 -1.39 -21.74 3.09
N MET A 443 -1.03 -23.01 3.33
CA MET A 443 -1.67 -24.18 2.71
C MET A 443 -1.80 -23.99 1.19
N LYS A 444 -0.67 -23.85 0.50
CA LYS A 444 -0.62 -23.72 -0.96
C LYS A 444 -0.51 -25.09 -1.62
N ARG A 445 -1.16 -25.30 -2.77
CA ARG A 445 -0.97 -26.51 -3.58
C ARG A 445 0.30 -26.43 -4.44
N SER A 446 0.75 -25.22 -4.78
CA SER A 446 1.96 -25.04 -5.57
C SER A 446 3.26 -25.24 -4.79
N GLY A 447 3.24 -25.34 -3.45
CA GLY A 447 4.45 -25.23 -2.63
C GLY A 447 5.53 -26.28 -2.92
N ILE A 448 5.16 -27.54 -3.11
CA ILE A 448 6.09 -28.61 -3.49
C ILE A 448 6.58 -28.42 -4.93
N PHE A 449 5.65 -28.15 -5.85
CA PHE A 449 5.94 -27.95 -7.27
C PHE A 449 6.93 -26.80 -7.46
N GLN A 450 6.71 -25.64 -6.85
CA GLN A 450 7.60 -24.47 -6.90
C GLN A 450 9.03 -24.82 -6.50
N ARG A 451 9.18 -25.55 -5.39
CA ARG A 451 10.48 -25.95 -4.85
C ARG A 451 11.19 -26.91 -5.81
N ASN A 452 10.46 -27.92 -6.27
CA ASN A 452 10.98 -28.92 -7.19
C ASN A 452 11.36 -28.28 -8.53
N PHE A 453 10.54 -27.38 -9.08
CA PHE A 453 10.81 -26.65 -10.32
C PHE A 453 12.06 -25.78 -10.19
N SER A 454 12.20 -25.05 -9.08
CA SER A 454 13.39 -24.25 -8.80
C SER A 454 14.65 -25.10 -8.64
N SER A 455 14.54 -26.30 -8.04
CA SER A 455 15.67 -27.23 -7.97
C SER A 455 15.98 -27.83 -9.33
N PHE A 456 14.97 -28.18 -10.13
CA PHE A 456 15.14 -28.78 -11.46
C PHE A 456 15.91 -27.84 -12.38
N LYS A 457 15.39 -26.61 -12.57
CA LYS A 457 16.03 -25.61 -13.44
C LYS A 457 17.47 -25.30 -13.01
N SER A 458 17.73 -25.29 -11.69
CA SER A 458 19.07 -24.98 -11.16
C SER A 458 20.05 -26.11 -11.47
N ARG A 459 19.60 -27.37 -11.46
CA ARG A 459 20.41 -28.53 -11.88
C ARG A 459 20.71 -28.52 -13.38
N LEU A 460 19.80 -27.95 -14.19
CA LEU A 460 19.97 -27.76 -15.62
C LEU A 460 20.84 -26.54 -15.97
N GLY A 461 21.40 -25.81 -14.99
CA GLY A 461 22.20 -24.61 -15.25
C GLY A 461 21.39 -23.36 -15.61
N ILE A 462 20.05 -23.43 -15.58
CA ILE A 462 19.18 -22.28 -15.91
C ILE A 462 19.23 -21.24 -14.79
N GLY A 463 19.61 -20.02 -15.16
CA GLY A 463 19.87 -18.89 -14.26
C GLY A 463 18.74 -18.56 -13.27
N ARG A 464 19.11 -17.95 -12.14
CA ARG A 464 18.20 -17.62 -11.02
C ARG A 464 17.17 -16.53 -11.36
N GLU A 465 17.44 -15.75 -12.39
CA GLU A 465 16.57 -14.71 -12.94
C GLU A 465 15.32 -15.25 -13.64
N LYS A 466 15.36 -16.53 -14.07
CA LYS A 466 14.21 -17.25 -14.62
C LYS A 466 13.55 -18.09 -13.55
N VAL A 467 12.30 -17.76 -13.26
CA VAL A 467 11.45 -18.46 -12.29
C VAL A 467 10.19 -18.93 -12.99
N PHE A 468 9.36 -19.75 -12.33
CA PHE A 468 8.10 -20.21 -12.93
C PHE A 468 7.22 -19.04 -13.42
N HIS A 469 7.15 -17.95 -12.65
CA HIS A 469 6.40 -16.75 -13.06
C HIS A 469 6.95 -16.05 -14.31
N SER A 470 8.17 -16.37 -14.77
CA SER A 470 8.70 -15.86 -16.04
C SER A 470 7.89 -16.36 -17.25
N PHE A 471 7.13 -17.45 -17.14
CA PHE A 471 6.18 -17.87 -18.20
C PHE A 471 5.11 -16.82 -18.44
N ARG A 472 4.51 -16.28 -17.36
CA ARG A 472 3.54 -15.18 -17.46
C ARG A 472 4.14 -13.93 -18.10
N HIS A 473 5.38 -13.58 -17.76
CA HIS A 473 6.07 -12.47 -18.40
C HIS A 473 6.31 -12.72 -19.90
N ASN A 474 6.61 -13.97 -20.28
CA ASN A 474 6.75 -14.37 -21.68
C ASN A 474 5.43 -14.18 -22.45
N VAL A 475 4.33 -14.74 -21.94
CA VAL A 475 2.97 -14.59 -22.52
C VAL A 475 2.60 -13.13 -22.66
N SER A 476 2.70 -12.37 -21.55
CA SER A 476 2.36 -10.95 -21.54
C SER A 476 3.13 -10.17 -22.59
N THR A 477 4.41 -10.46 -22.81
CA THR A 477 5.18 -9.69 -23.77
C THR A 477 4.99 -10.16 -25.22
N LYS A 478 4.81 -11.46 -25.45
CA LYS A 478 4.46 -11.98 -26.79
C LYS A 478 3.16 -11.35 -27.27
N LEU A 479 2.12 -11.35 -26.43
CA LEU A 479 0.82 -10.78 -26.76
C LEU A 479 0.88 -9.26 -26.98
N ARG A 480 1.57 -8.51 -26.10
CA ARG A 480 1.69 -7.05 -26.22
C ARG A 480 2.57 -6.58 -27.39
N ASN A 481 3.34 -7.49 -27.99
CA ASN A 481 4.12 -7.20 -29.19
C ASN A 481 3.31 -7.44 -30.48
N ILE A 482 2.10 -7.98 -30.39
CA ILE A 482 1.15 -8.05 -31.50
C ILE A 482 0.53 -6.66 -31.66
N HIS A 483 0.38 -6.21 -32.90
CA HIS A 483 -0.21 -4.92 -33.25
C HIS A 483 -1.66 -4.82 -32.78
N GLU A 484 -2.15 -3.62 -32.46
CA GLU A 484 -3.52 -3.42 -31.96
C GLU A 484 -4.58 -3.36 -33.08
N HIS A 485 -4.22 -2.82 -34.25
CA HIS A 485 -5.16 -2.48 -35.32
C HIS A 485 -5.01 -3.37 -36.55
N GLY A 486 -6.12 -3.76 -37.19
CA GLY A 486 -6.12 -4.56 -38.41
C GLY A 486 -6.39 -6.04 -38.13
N ASP A 487 -6.25 -6.88 -39.16
CA ASP A 487 -6.46 -8.31 -39.01
C ASP A 487 -5.39 -8.93 -38.10
N GLY A 488 -5.82 -9.86 -37.24
CA GLY A 488 -4.98 -10.44 -36.18
C GLY A 488 -4.59 -9.51 -35.02
N GLY A 489 -5.06 -8.25 -34.99
CA GLY A 489 -4.71 -7.31 -33.92
C GLY A 489 -5.37 -7.61 -32.57
N LEU A 490 -4.68 -7.30 -31.46
CA LEU A 490 -5.14 -7.53 -30.09
C LEU A 490 -5.21 -6.24 -29.28
N ARG A 491 -6.36 -5.96 -28.65
CA ARG A 491 -6.50 -4.81 -27.74
C ARG A 491 -5.82 -5.08 -26.40
N GLU A 492 -5.20 -4.06 -25.81
CA GLU A 492 -4.54 -4.17 -24.50
C GLU A 492 -5.51 -4.66 -23.41
N SER A 493 -6.77 -4.20 -23.45
CA SER A 493 -7.80 -4.65 -22.50
C SER A 493 -8.08 -6.16 -22.60
N TRP A 494 -8.07 -6.74 -23.80
CA TRP A 494 -8.28 -8.18 -23.99
C TRP A 494 -7.12 -8.99 -23.40
N ILE A 495 -5.90 -8.49 -23.57
CA ILE A 495 -4.69 -9.10 -23.01
C ILE A 495 -4.71 -9.00 -21.48
N ASP A 496 -5.11 -7.84 -20.94
CA ASP A 496 -5.20 -7.62 -19.50
C ASP A 496 -6.27 -8.50 -18.85
N ASP A 497 -7.44 -8.67 -19.48
CA ASP A 497 -8.49 -9.56 -19.00
C ASP A 497 -8.05 -11.04 -19.08
N PHE A 498 -7.43 -11.47 -20.19
CA PHE A 498 -6.88 -12.82 -20.33
C PHE A 498 -5.84 -13.15 -19.26
N LEU A 499 -4.95 -12.19 -18.95
CA LEU A 499 -3.93 -12.34 -17.93
C LEU A 499 -4.50 -12.15 -16.52
N GLY A 500 -5.57 -11.39 -16.33
CA GLY A 500 -6.05 -10.94 -15.01
C GLY A 500 -5.14 -9.87 -14.41
N HIS A 501 -4.88 -8.83 -15.19
CA HIS A 501 -4.24 -7.58 -14.79
C HIS A 501 -5.31 -6.51 -14.53
N GLU A 502 -5.16 -5.72 -13.48
CA GLU A 502 -5.99 -4.53 -13.29
C GLU A 502 -5.50 -3.46 -14.27
N GLY A 503 -6.24 -3.23 -15.36
CA GLY A 503 -5.90 -2.20 -16.34
C GLY A 503 -5.70 -0.83 -15.69
N LEU A 504 -4.71 -0.06 -16.17
CA LEU A 504 -4.44 1.31 -15.72
C LEU A 504 -5.59 2.29 -16.03
N ASN A 505 -6.51 1.90 -16.92
CA ASN A 505 -7.63 2.71 -17.43
C ASN A 505 -9.00 2.18 -16.99
N LYS A 506 -9.14 1.68 -15.75
CA LYS A 506 -10.49 1.46 -15.19
C LYS A 506 -11.11 2.81 -14.84
N SER A 507 -11.76 3.44 -15.82
CA SER A 507 -12.80 4.42 -15.54
C SER A 507 -13.86 3.73 -14.66
N VAL A 508 -14.42 4.47 -13.71
CA VAL A 508 -15.24 3.99 -12.57
C VAL A 508 -16.62 3.43 -13.02
N GLY A 509 -16.78 3.07 -14.30
CA GLY A 509 -18.07 2.69 -14.91
C GLY A 509 -18.33 1.19 -15.08
N ASN A 510 -17.31 0.31 -15.08
CA ASN A 510 -17.52 -1.13 -15.32
C ASN A 510 -17.40 -1.92 -14.02
N THR A 511 -18.42 -1.85 -13.18
CA THR A 511 -18.55 -2.76 -12.05
C THR A 511 -19.95 -3.31 -12.05
N VAL A 512 -20.02 -4.64 -11.87
CA VAL A 512 -21.20 -5.46 -11.66
C VAL A 512 -21.87 -5.99 -12.95
N TYR A 513 -21.70 -7.31 -13.13
CA TYR A 513 -22.24 -8.23 -14.16
C TYR A 513 -21.58 -8.18 -15.55
N PHE A 514 -20.75 -9.18 -15.87
CA PHE A 514 -20.58 -9.78 -17.21
C PHE A 514 -20.54 -8.87 -18.46
N ASP A 515 -20.07 -7.63 -18.36
CA ASP A 515 -19.68 -6.83 -19.54
C ASP A 515 -18.24 -7.21 -19.96
N ASP A 516 -17.96 -8.52 -19.98
CA ASP A 516 -16.66 -9.10 -20.28
C ASP A 516 -16.35 -8.97 -21.79
N VAL A 517 -15.06 -8.90 -22.10
CA VAL A 517 -14.56 -9.10 -23.47
C VAL A 517 -15.17 -10.40 -24.02
N ASP A 518 -15.82 -10.30 -25.18
CA ASP A 518 -16.44 -11.44 -25.86
C ASP A 518 -15.46 -12.63 -25.91
N ILE A 519 -15.97 -13.82 -25.60
CA ILE A 519 -15.16 -15.04 -25.53
C ILE A 519 -14.42 -15.33 -26.83
N THR A 520 -14.99 -14.93 -27.97
CA THR A 520 -14.33 -15.03 -29.28
C THR A 520 -13.08 -14.17 -29.35
N ASN A 521 -13.09 -12.96 -28.76
CA ASN A 521 -11.91 -12.09 -28.68
C ASN A 521 -10.87 -12.64 -27.70
N LEU A 522 -11.29 -13.17 -26.54
CA LEU A 522 -10.35 -13.84 -25.62
C LEU A 522 -9.75 -15.10 -26.25
N LYS A 523 -10.52 -15.84 -27.07
CA LYS A 523 -10.03 -17.00 -27.81
C LYS A 523 -8.99 -16.60 -28.84
N ARG A 524 -9.17 -15.48 -29.54
CA ARG A 524 -8.15 -14.90 -30.43
C ARG A 524 -6.86 -14.57 -29.67
N VAL A 525 -6.95 -14.01 -28.46
CA VAL A 525 -5.77 -13.79 -27.60
C VAL A 525 -5.08 -15.11 -27.28
N ALA A 526 -5.83 -16.13 -26.86
CA ALA A 526 -5.28 -17.45 -26.53
C ALA A 526 -4.60 -18.11 -27.75
N ASP A 527 -5.21 -18.04 -28.93
CA ASP A 527 -4.68 -18.64 -30.15
C ASP A 527 -3.48 -17.90 -30.73
N SER A 528 -3.31 -16.62 -30.37
CA SER A 528 -2.14 -15.83 -30.74
C SER A 528 -0.87 -16.25 -29.99
N MET A 529 -1.00 -17.02 -28.90
CA MET A 529 0.16 -17.58 -28.21
C MET A 529 0.69 -18.82 -28.92
N SER A 530 1.82 -18.64 -29.59
CA SER A 530 2.55 -19.71 -30.27
C SER A 530 3.98 -19.88 -29.77
N TYR A 531 4.48 -21.10 -29.92
CA TYR A 531 5.85 -21.49 -29.66
C TYR A 531 6.43 -22.19 -30.90
N PRO A 532 7.77 -22.22 -31.06
CA PRO A 532 8.40 -23.04 -32.10
C PRO A 532 8.08 -24.52 -31.91
N GLU A 533 8.16 -25.30 -33.00
CA GLU A 533 7.76 -26.72 -33.04
C GLU A 533 8.42 -27.59 -31.98
N PHE A 534 9.65 -27.27 -31.55
CA PHE A 534 10.32 -28.04 -30.49
C PHE A 534 9.55 -28.03 -29.16
N TRP A 535 8.72 -27.01 -28.90
CA TRP A 535 7.96 -26.84 -27.66
C TRP A 535 6.62 -27.60 -27.72
N ASP A 536 6.73 -28.91 -27.80
CA ASP A 536 5.60 -29.83 -27.87
C ASP A 536 5.12 -30.23 -26.45
N LEU A 537 3.85 -29.94 -26.13
CA LEU A 537 3.29 -30.24 -24.81
C LEU A 537 3.11 -31.74 -24.54
N LYS A 538 2.89 -32.58 -25.56
CA LYS A 538 2.83 -34.04 -25.40
C LYS A 538 4.21 -34.58 -25.00
N ARG A 539 5.26 -34.13 -25.69
CA ARG A 539 6.66 -34.47 -25.33
C ARG A 539 6.99 -34.00 -23.91
N LEU A 540 6.60 -32.77 -23.56
CA LEU A 540 6.80 -32.22 -22.20
C LEU A 540 6.07 -33.04 -21.12
N MET A 541 4.94 -33.65 -21.45
CA MET A 541 4.20 -34.57 -20.58
C MET A 541 4.76 -36.00 -20.54
N GLY A 542 5.82 -36.30 -21.32
CA GLY A 542 6.38 -37.63 -21.45
C GLY A 542 5.56 -38.58 -22.32
N LYS A 543 4.69 -38.05 -23.18
CA LYS A 543 4.03 -38.82 -24.24
C LYS A 543 4.93 -38.81 -25.48
N GLN A 544 5.07 -39.97 -26.11
CA GLN A 544 5.78 -40.12 -27.38
C GLN A 544 4.88 -39.75 -28.57
#